data_AF-A0A4U0YZM6-F1
#
_entry.id   AF-A0A4U0YZM6-F1
#
_cell.length_a   1.000
_cell.length_b   1.000
_cell.length_c   1.000
_cell.angle_alpha   90.00
_cell.angle_beta   90.00
_cell.angle_gamma   90.00
#
_symmetry.space_group_name_H-M   'P 1'
#
loop_
_entity.id
_entity.type
_entity.pdbx_description
1 polymer ?
#
loop_
_entity_poly.entity_id
_entity_poly.type
_entity_poly.pdbx_seq_one_letter_code
_entity_poly.pdbx_strand_id
1 'polypeptide(L)'
;MQRDVVKRSLEIGRSALDGFYNETAFSARSGPMDVEQVEGLESIVLTVGRPALLIRSGRFDAPPETWAMLEGNRDVIEALFRSIGRIELDGHPSLEWVGTGFMIAPGVLATNRHVVQEFARLSPQGKWVMEPGVSARVDFAEEMDTVTPNEHAIGGIIGVHSALDVALLEVDGGPLAAPALRLDGGSVALGRGRLSFVVGYPALDSRRNDPALMETIFAGIYGVKRLQPGLLTDWSAMRRAYIHDCSTLGGNSGSCLVDLDSGVVSGIHFGGRFLDGNWAISTRDLAADGYLARLGAQFV
;
A
#
# COMPACT_ATOMS: atom_id res chain seq x y z
N MET A 1 -20.16 -1.71 -24.80
CA MET A 1 -20.04 -3.07 -24.25
C MET A 1 -19.36 -3.08 -22.89
N GLN A 2 -18.08 -2.69 -22.74
CA GLN A 2 -17.39 -2.72 -21.42
C GLN A 2 -17.82 -1.62 -20.43
N ARG A 3 -18.17 -0.41 -20.92
CA ARG A 3 -18.77 0.66 -20.09
C ARG A 3 -20.16 0.30 -19.54
N ASP A 4 -20.88 -0.57 -20.24
CA ASP A 4 -22.24 -0.98 -19.85
C ASP A 4 -22.22 -1.99 -18.69
N VAL A 5 -21.14 -2.77 -18.57
CA VAL A 5 -20.96 -3.78 -17.51
C VAL A 5 -20.68 -3.13 -16.16
N VAL A 6 -19.75 -2.17 -16.06
CA VAL A 6 -19.48 -1.49 -14.77
C VAL A 6 -20.63 -0.59 -14.35
N LYS A 7 -21.28 0.11 -15.28
CA LYS A 7 -22.49 0.86 -14.98
C LYS A 7 -23.57 -0.06 -14.40
N ARG A 8 -23.72 -1.26 -14.98
CA ARG A 8 -24.62 -2.30 -14.47
C ARG A 8 -24.19 -2.83 -13.10
N SER A 9 -22.90 -3.06 -12.84
CA SER A 9 -22.41 -3.49 -11.52
C SER A 9 -22.63 -2.41 -10.45
N LEU A 10 -22.43 -1.13 -10.78
CA LEU A 10 -22.74 -0.01 -9.90
C LEU A 10 -24.26 0.17 -9.69
N GLU A 11 -25.09 -0.09 -10.69
CA GLU A 11 -26.56 -0.11 -10.53
C GLU A 11 -27.01 -1.29 -9.65
N ILE A 12 -26.41 -2.47 -9.83
CA ILE A 12 -26.69 -3.68 -9.02
C ILE A 12 -26.26 -3.48 -7.58
N GLY A 13 -25.05 -2.97 -7.32
CA GLY A 13 -24.59 -2.67 -5.97
C GLY A 13 -25.45 -1.61 -5.28
N ARG A 14 -25.94 -0.61 -6.03
CA ARG A 14 -26.77 0.46 -5.48
C ARG A 14 -28.14 -0.09 -5.13
N SER A 15 -28.70 -0.95 -6.00
CA SER A 15 -29.93 -1.69 -5.72
C SER A 15 -29.78 -2.61 -4.50
N ALA A 16 -28.62 -3.27 -4.33
CA ALA A 16 -28.31 -4.05 -3.14
C ALA A 16 -28.26 -3.17 -1.88
N LEU A 17 -27.56 -2.03 -1.92
CA LEU A 17 -27.52 -1.04 -0.83
C LEU A 17 -28.91 -0.48 -0.50
N ASP A 18 -29.69 -0.10 -1.51
CA ASP A 18 -31.07 0.41 -1.35
C ASP A 18 -31.98 -0.66 -0.75
N GLY A 19 -31.75 -1.94 -1.07
CA GLY A 19 -32.41 -3.09 -0.44
C GLY A 19 -32.08 -3.25 1.04
N PHE A 20 -30.81 -3.01 1.43
CA PHE A 20 -30.37 -3.02 2.84
C PHE A 20 -30.90 -1.81 3.64
N TYR A 21 -30.87 -0.60 3.06
CA TYR A 21 -31.26 0.62 3.79
C TYR A 21 -32.78 0.83 3.89
N ASN A 22 -33.58 0.20 3.02
CA ASN A 22 -35.05 0.25 3.11
C ASN A 22 -35.65 -0.75 4.13
N GLU A 23 -34.84 -1.49 4.90
CA GLU A 23 -35.26 -2.43 5.97
C GLU A 23 -35.88 -1.77 7.23
N THR A 24 -36.52 -0.60 7.11
CA THR A 24 -37.55 -0.17 8.09
C THR A 24 -38.97 -0.38 7.60
N ALA A 25 -39.18 -0.83 6.36
CA ALA A 25 -40.48 -1.25 5.87
C ALA A 25 -40.35 -2.55 5.06
N PHE A 26 -40.90 -3.63 5.62
CA PHE A 26 -41.11 -4.96 5.03
C PHE A 26 -40.11 -6.05 5.44
N SER A 27 -40.59 -6.87 6.38
CA SER A 27 -40.01 -8.14 6.83
C SER A 27 -39.90 -9.16 5.69
N ALA A 28 -38.79 -9.91 5.73
CA ALA A 28 -38.56 -11.24 5.13
C ALA A 28 -38.22 -11.32 3.62
N ARG A 29 -37.02 -10.88 3.21
CA ARG A 29 -36.22 -11.49 2.12
C ARG A 29 -34.71 -11.31 2.29
N SER A 30 -34.14 -11.65 3.45
CA SER A 30 -32.67 -11.73 3.60
C SER A 30 -32.20 -13.12 3.14
N GLY A 31 -32.17 -13.35 1.83
CA GLY A 31 -31.43 -14.46 1.23
C GLY A 31 -29.94 -14.12 1.13
N PRO A 32 -29.02 -15.11 1.06
CA PRO A 32 -27.63 -14.83 0.76
C PRO A 32 -27.53 -14.08 -0.57
N MET A 33 -26.73 -13.01 -0.61
CA MET A 33 -26.46 -12.27 -1.85
C MET A 33 -25.85 -13.22 -2.89
N ASP A 34 -26.26 -13.07 -4.15
CA ASP A 34 -25.59 -13.77 -5.24
C ASP A 34 -24.23 -13.13 -5.56
N VAL A 35 -23.43 -13.81 -6.38
CA VAL A 35 -22.06 -13.36 -6.72
C VAL A 35 -22.08 -12.01 -7.44
N GLU A 36 -23.06 -11.75 -8.31
CA GLU A 36 -23.16 -10.48 -9.08
C GLU A 36 -23.53 -9.31 -8.16
N GLN A 37 -24.37 -9.56 -7.14
CA GLN A 37 -24.72 -8.61 -6.10
C GLN A 37 -23.53 -8.30 -5.18
N VAL A 38 -22.74 -9.31 -4.80
CA VAL A 38 -21.51 -9.12 -4.01
C VAL A 38 -20.49 -8.31 -4.79
N GLU A 39 -20.23 -8.66 -6.05
CA GLU A 39 -19.31 -7.93 -6.93
C GLU A 39 -19.77 -6.49 -7.17
N GLY A 40 -21.07 -6.27 -7.40
CA GLY A 40 -21.66 -4.95 -7.56
C GLY A 40 -21.54 -4.09 -6.30
N LEU A 41 -21.82 -4.67 -5.12
CA LEU A 41 -21.68 -4.00 -3.83
C LEU A 41 -20.21 -3.65 -3.54
N GLU A 42 -19.29 -4.57 -3.74
CA GLU A 42 -17.86 -4.31 -3.60
C GLU A 42 -17.36 -3.25 -4.57
N SER A 43 -17.83 -3.27 -5.82
CA SER A 43 -17.51 -2.23 -6.81
C SER A 43 -17.89 -0.83 -6.29
N ILE A 44 -19.04 -0.68 -5.65
CA ILE A 44 -19.43 0.61 -5.03
C ILE A 44 -18.59 0.93 -3.80
N VAL A 45 -18.38 -0.04 -2.92
CA VAL A 45 -17.56 0.15 -1.71
C VAL A 45 -16.15 0.58 -2.09
N LEU A 46 -15.56 0.00 -3.13
CA LEU A 46 -14.24 0.37 -3.62
C LEU A 46 -14.26 1.71 -4.37
N THR A 47 -15.21 1.93 -5.28
CA THR A 47 -15.28 3.14 -6.11
C THR A 47 -15.58 4.41 -5.31
N VAL A 48 -16.62 4.35 -4.47
CA VAL A 48 -17.13 5.51 -3.72
C VAL A 48 -16.51 5.57 -2.33
N GLY A 49 -16.17 4.41 -1.76
CA GLY A 49 -15.67 4.30 -0.40
C GLY A 49 -14.15 4.25 -0.28
N ARG A 50 -13.36 3.93 -1.32
CA ARG A 50 -11.89 3.74 -1.22
C ARG A 50 -11.13 4.44 -2.35
N PRO A 51 -11.03 5.78 -2.33
CA PRO A 51 -10.35 6.53 -3.38
C PRO A 51 -8.84 6.25 -3.41
N ALA A 52 -8.18 6.59 -4.52
CA ALA A 52 -6.72 6.62 -4.63
C ALA A 52 -6.29 8.04 -5.01
N LEU A 53 -6.04 8.88 -3.99
CA LEU A 53 -5.79 10.31 -4.16
C LEU A 53 -4.39 10.54 -4.74
N LEU A 54 -4.31 11.40 -5.76
CA LEU A 54 -3.04 11.81 -6.34
C LEU A 54 -2.27 12.68 -5.36
N ILE A 55 -0.94 12.57 -5.40
CA ILE A 55 -0.02 13.44 -4.68
C ILE A 55 0.71 14.30 -5.70
N ARG A 56 0.86 15.60 -5.41
CA ARG A 56 1.60 16.60 -6.18
C ARG A 56 2.39 17.50 -5.25
N SER A 57 3.69 17.62 -5.48
CA SER A 57 4.56 18.52 -4.69
C SER A 57 4.41 18.29 -3.18
N GLY A 58 4.34 17.02 -2.76
CA GLY A 58 4.17 16.61 -1.37
C GLY A 58 2.76 16.80 -0.80
N ARG A 59 1.73 17.09 -1.62
CA ARG A 59 0.35 17.32 -1.17
C ARG A 59 -0.63 16.39 -1.86
N PHE A 60 -1.55 15.79 -1.11
CA PHE A 60 -2.60 14.97 -1.71
C PHE A 60 -3.79 15.83 -2.16
N ASP A 61 -4.46 15.44 -3.23
CA ASP A 61 -5.67 16.14 -3.73
C ASP A 61 -6.77 16.21 -2.66
N ALA A 62 -7.74 17.12 -2.84
CA ALA A 62 -8.87 17.23 -1.93
C ALA A 62 -9.62 15.87 -1.85
N PRO A 63 -9.80 15.31 -0.64
CA PRO A 63 -10.48 14.04 -0.48
C PRO A 63 -11.98 14.20 -0.77
N PRO A 64 -12.67 13.13 -1.23
CA PRO A 64 -14.11 13.12 -1.31
C PRO A 64 -14.74 13.32 0.08
N GLU A 65 -16.01 13.73 0.14
CA GLU A 65 -16.73 14.00 1.40
C GLU A 65 -16.67 12.82 2.39
N THR A 66 -16.75 11.58 1.89
CA THR A 66 -16.62 10.35 2.67
C THR A 66 -15.26 10.19 3.36
N TRP A 67 -14.24 10.91 2.90
CA TRP A 67 -12.88 10.95 3.43
C TRP A 67 -12.44 12.34 3.90
N ALA A 68 -13.38 13.25 4.15
CA ALA A 68 -13.07 14.61 4.61
C ALA A 68 -12.26 14.64 5.92
N MET A 69 -12.31 13.59 6.74
CA MET A 69 -11.50 13.50 7.96
C MET A 69 -9.99 13.45 7.70
N LEU A 70 -9.54 13.11 6.49
CA LEU A 70 -8.12 13.20 6.12
C LEU A 70 -7.59 14.63 6.24
N GLU A 71 -8.43 15.64 6.02
CA GLU A 71 -8.05 17.06 6.20
C GLU A 71 -7.65 17.38 7.64
N GLY A 72 -8.27 16.70 8.62
CA GLY A 72 -7.93 16.87 10.04
C GLY A 72 -6.52 16.41 10.39
N ASN A 73 -5.91 15.55 9.55
CA ASN A 73 -4.56 15.02 9.72
C ASN A 73 -3.63 15.38 8.55
N ARG A 74 -4.01 16.35 7.69
CA ARG A 74 -3.31 16.62 6.42
C ARG A 74 -1.81 16.82 6.59
N ASP A 75 -1.39 17.70 7.50
CA ASP A 75 0.04 18.00 7.70
C ASP A 75 0.83 16.78 8.18
N VAL A 76 0.21 15.93 9.01
CA VAL A 76 0.82 14.69 9.50
C VAL A 76 1.00 13.71 8.35
N ILE A 77 -0.02 13.54 7.51
CA ILE A 77 0.02 12.63 6.35
C ILE A 77 1.04 13.12 5.32
N GLU A 78 0.98 14.40 4.93
CA GLU A 78 1.88 15.00 3.94
C GLU A 78 3.35 14.90 4.36
N ALA A 79 3.64 15.06 5.66
CA ALA A 79 4.99 14.93 6.19
C ALA A 79 5.61 13.54 5.99
N LEU A 80 4.81 12.48 5.82
CA LEU A 80 5.29 11.12 5.60
C LEU A 80 5.80 10.90 4.17
N PHE A 81 5.29 11.66 3.19
CA PHE A 81 5.51 11.38 1.77
C PHE A 81 6.97 11.46 1.34
N ARG A 82 7.78 12.29 2.02
CA ARG A 82 9.24 12.40 1.77
C ARG A 82 10.03 11.16 2.18
N SER A 83 9.42 10.23 2.91
CA SER A 83 10.06 9.00 3.38
C SER A 83 9.66 7.76 2.61
N ILE A 84 8.79 7.91 1.60
CA ILE A 84 8.13 6.81 0.90
C ILE A 84 8.44 6.99 -0.58
N GLY A 85 9.07 5.98 -1.17
CA GLY A 85 9.65 6.07 -2.51
C GLY A 85 9.36 4.84 -3.37
N ARG A 86 9.44 5.02 -4.69
CA ARG A 86 9.35 3.94 -5.68
C ARG A 86 10.74 3.35 -5.86
N ILE A 87 10.83 2.03 -5.94
CA ILE A 87 12.10 1.34 -6.17
C ILE A 87 12.29 1.21 -7.68
N GLU A 88 13.16 2.05 -8.22
CA GLU A 88 13.60 2.09 -9.62
C GLU A 88 14.71 1.06 -9.87
N LEU A 89 14.74 0.52 -11.08
CA LEU A 89 15.72 -0.44 -11.56
C LEU A 89 16.36 0.07 -12.86
N ASP A 90 17.66 -0.13 -13.00
CA ASP A 90 18.38 0.04 -14.27
C ASP A 90 19.06 -1.27 -14.67
N GLY A 91 19.07 -1.56 -15.96
CA GLY A 91 19.63 -2.79 -16.53
C GLY A 91 18.81 -4.07 -16.33
N HIS A 92 17.66 -4.01 -15.64
CA HIS A 92 16.75 -5.15 -15.49
C HIS A 92 16.03 -5.46 -16.82
N PRO A 93 15.87 -6.73 -17.23
CA PRO A 93 15.41 -7.09 -18.57
C PRO A 93 13.95 -6.73 -18.89
N SER A 94 13.11 -6.50 -17.86
CA SER A 94 11.66 -6.31 -18.06
C SER A 94 11.00 -5.28 -17.15
N LEU A 95 11.73 -4.68 -16.21
CA LEU A 95 11.17 -3.81 -15.18
C LEU A 95 12.03 -2.56 -15.08
N GLU A 96 11.43 -1.39 -15.20
CA GLU A 96 12.08 -0.10 -14.91
C GLU A 96 11.94 0.26 -13.42
N TRP A 97 10.97 -0.35 -12.74
CA TRP A 97 10.71 -0.22 -11.30
C TRP A 97 9.94 -1.45 -10.82
N VAL A 98 9.92 -1.68 -9.51
CA VAL A 98 9.48 -2.98 -8.96
C VAL A 98 8.51 -2.90 -7.79
N GLY A 99 8.50 -1.81 -7.02
CA GLY A 99 7.64 -1.71 -5.86
C GLY A 99 7.83 -0.42 -5.08
N THR A 100 7.31 -0.43 -3.87
CA THR A 100 7.37 0.69 -2.92
C THR A 100 8.35 0.35 -1.80
N GLY A 101 8.96 1.36 -1.20
CA GLY A 101 9.65 1.22 0.07
C GLY A 101 9.58 2.49 0.90
N PHE A 102 9.94 2.39 2.17
CA PHE A 102 9.96 3.54 3.06
C PHE A 102 11.07 3.46 4.11
N MET A 103 11.53 4.63 4.55
CA MET A 103 12.63 4.73 5.52
C MET A 103 12.18 4.31 6.93
N ILE A 104 12.93 3.41 7.56
CA ILE A 104 12.67 2.92 8.93
C ILE A 104 13.77 3.30 9.93
N ALA A 105 14.96 3.64 9.42
CA ALA A 105 16.08 4.19 10.17
C ALA A 105 16.92 5.06 9.22
N PRO A 106 17.86 5.89 9.73
CA PRO A 106 18.74 6.66 8.86
C PRO A 106 19.49 5.75 7.86
N GLY A 107 19.28 5.95 6.56
CA GLY A 107 19.88 5.13 5.49
C GLY A 107 19.33 3.70 5.36
N VAL A 108 18.27 3.33 6.09
CA VAL A 108 17.67 1.99 6.03
C VAL A 108 16.24 2.08 5.54
N LEU A 109 15.99 1.48 4.38
CA LEU A 109 14.69 1.39 3.75
C LEU A 109 14.11 -0.02 3.89
N ALA A 110 12.84 -0.11 4.27
CA ALA A 110 12.08 -1.35 4.27
C ALA A 110 11.25 -1.49 3.00
N THR A 111 11.16 -2.72 2.50
CA THR A 111 10.26 -3.14 1.44
C THR A 111 9.92 -4.64 1.65
N ASN A 112 9.27 -5.29 0.70
CA ASN A 112 9.05 -6.73 0.78
C ASN A 112 10.24 -7.55 0.29
N ARG A 113 10.33 -8.79 0.77
CA ARG A 113 11.32 -9.75 0.27
C ARG A 113 11.07 -10.05 -1.20
N HIS A 114 9.82 -10.23 -1.63
CA HIS A 114 9.54 -10.53 -3.04
C HIS A 114 9.91 -9.36 -3.97
N VAL A 115 9.85 -8.11 -3.51
CA VAL A 115 10.33 -6.95 -4.28
C VAL A 115 11.84 -7.06 -4.52
N VAL A 116 12.61 -7.44 -3.49
CA VAL A 116 14.06 -7.66 -3.63
C VAL A 116 14.38 -8.86 -4.52
N GLN A 117 13.55 -9.90 -4.52
CA GLN A 117 13.74 -11.10 -5.34
C GLN A 117 13.66 -10.85 -6.86
N GLU A 118 13.04 -9.75 -7.29
CA GLU A 118 12.98 -9.40 -8.71
C GLU A 118 14.32 -8.88 -9.25
N PHE A 119 15.17 -8.27 -8.41
CA PHE A 119 16.44 -7.66 -8.85
C PHE A 119 17.68 -8.17 -8.13
N ALA A 120 17.52 -9.16 -7.24
CA ALA A 120 18.60 -9.72 -6.46
C ALA A 120 18.45 -11.23 -6.25
N ARG A 121 19.57 -11.88 -5.98
CA ARG A 121 19.65 -13.32 -5.72
C ARG A 121 20.48 -13.65 -4.51
N LEU A 122 20.26 -14.85 -3.98
CA LEU A 122 21.12 -15.44 -2.97
C LEU A 122 22.41 -15.95 -3.63
N SER A 123 23.56 -15.45 -3.18
CA SER A 123 24.86 -15.94 -3.63
C SER A 123 25.13 -17.36 -3.10
N PRO A 124 26.09 -18.10 -3.68
CA PRO A 124 26.51 -19.39 -3.13
C PRO A 124 27.01 -19.34 -1.67
N GLN A 125 27.38 -18.15 -1.19
CA GLN A 125 27.82 -17.90 0.19
C GLN A 125 26.66 -17.51 1.11
N GLY A 126 25.41 -17.57 0.65
CA GLY A 126 24.22 -17.24 1.44
C GLY A 126 24.00 -15.75 1.66
N LYS A 127 24.63 -14.87 0.85
CA LYS A 127 24.44 -13.42 0.91
C LYS A 127 23.55 -12.96 -0.24
N TRP A 128 22.60 -12.08 0.06
CA TRP A 128 21.83 -11.42 -1.00
C TRP A 128 22.72 -10.43 -1.73
N VAL A 129 22.70 -10.50 -3.05
CA VAL A 129 23.45 -9.62 -3.96
C VAL A 129 22.57 -9.23 -5.12
N MET A 130 22.74 -8.01 -5.62
CA MET A 130 22.05 -7.57 -6.84
C MET A 130 22.38 -8.49 -8.01
N GLU A 131 21.44 -8.65 -8.93
CA GLU A 131 21.70 -9.38 -10.16
C GLU A 131 22.78 -8.68 -11.00
N PRO A 132 23.69 -9.42 -11.67
CA PRO A 132 24.73 -8.82 -12.48
C PRO A 132 24.17 -7.87 -13.54
N GLY A 133 24.66 -6.63 -13.56
CA GLY A 133 24.21 -5.62 -14.51
C GLY A 133 22.91 -4.90 -14.12
N VAL A 134 22.31 -5.25 -12.97
CA VAL A 134 21.15 -4.55 -12.42
C VAL A 134 21.60 -3.63 -11.30
N SER A 135 21.11 -2.39 -11.30
CA SER A 135 21.24 -1.47 -10.18
C SER A 135 19.86 -0.97 -9.73
N ALA A 136 19.74 -0.56 -8.47
CA ALA A 136 18.48 -0.12 -7.90
C ALA A 136 18.63 1.26 -7.25
N ARG A 137 17.55 2.05 -7.29
CA ARG A 137 17.43 3.37 -6.67
C ARG A 137 16.07 3.48 -6.00
N VAL A 138 15.95 4.33 -4.98
CA VAL A 138 14.65 4.77 -4.47
C VAL A 138 14.40 6.19 -4.95
N ASP A 139 13.25 6.43 -5.60
CA ASP A 139 12.77 7.77 -5.94
C ASP A 139 11.67 8.20 -4.97
N PHE A 140 11.98 9.17 -4.11
CA PHE A 140 11.01 9.75 -3.17
C PHE A 140 10.11 10.81 -3.80
N ALA A 141 10.35 11.24 -5.05
CA ALA A 141 9.63 12.34 -5.68
C ALA A 141 8.69 11.90 -6.81
N GLU A 142 8.55 10.60 -7.11
CA GLU A 142 7.74 10.08 -8.23
C GLU A 142 6.21 10.30 -8.07
N GLU A 143 5.81 11.57 -7.98
CA GLU A 143 4.46 12.08 -7.79
C GLU A 143 3.89 12.56 -9.14
N MET A 144 2.60 12.90 -9.16
CA MET A 144 2.00 13.45 -10.37
C MET A 144 2.65 14.80 -10.72
N ASP A 145 2.93 15.01 -12.01
CA ASP A 145 3.55 16.23 -12.55
C ASP A 145 5.01 16.50 -12.09
N THR A 146 5.70 15.48 -11.55
CA THR A 146 7.11 15.61 -11.13
C THR A 146 8.03 15.80 -12.31
N VAL A 147 8.90 16.82 -12.23
CA VAL A 147 9.90 17.13 -13.26
C VAL A 147 11.31 16.77 -12.82
N THR A 148 11.57 16.79 -11.51
CA THR A 148 12.90 16.49 -10.95
C THR A 148 12.79 15.32 -9.99
N PRO A 149 13.42 14.17 -10.30
CA PRO A 149 13.40 13.02 -9.42
C PRO A 149 14.19 13.29 -8.14
N ASN A 150 13.86 12.59 -7.06
CA ASN A 150 14.63 12.57 -5.82
C ASN A 150 15.14 11.14 -5.59
N GLU A 151 16.08 10.76 -6.45
CA GLU A 151 16.64 9.42 -6.51
C GLU A 151 17.87 9.26 -5.62
N HIS A 152 17.87 8.19 -4.85
CA HIS A 152 19.02 7.75 -4.06
C HIS A 152 19.38 6.32 -4.42
N ALA A 153 20.65 6.05 -4.63
CA ALA A 153 21.11 4.70 -4.93
C ALA A 153 20.82 3.76 -3.74
N ILE A 154 20.43 2.53 -4.06
CA ILE A 154 20.38 1.45 -3.09
C ILE A 154 21.76 0.78 -3.11
N GLY A 155 22.61 1.10 -2.14
CA GLY A 155 24.01 0.66 -2.09
C GLY A 155 24.18 -0.83 -1.73
N GLY A 156 23.16 -1.43 -1.12
CA GLY A 156 23.24 -2.81 -0.67
C GLY A 156 21.94 -3.38 -0.11
N ILE A 157 21.96 -4.71 0.08
CA ILE A 157 20.89 -5.45 0.75
C ILE A 157 21.37 -5.78 2.15
N ILE A 158 20.81 -5.09 3.14
CA ILE A 158 21.16 -5.26 4.55
C ILE A 158 20.71 -6.63 5.04
N GLY A 159 19.49 -7.02 4.67
CA GLY A 159 18.92 -8.28 5.09
C GLY A 159 17.59 -8.59 4.45
N VAL A 160 17.30 -9.88 4.34
CA VAL A 160 16.02 -10.40 3.86
C VAL A 160 15.48 -11.33 4.93
N HIS A 161 14.27 -11.06 5.39
CA HIS A 161 13.65 -11.80 6.47
C HIS A 161 13.28 -13.22 5.99
N SER A 162 13.63 -14.24 6.80
CA SER A 162 13.49 -15.64 6.41
C SER A 162 12.04 -16.12 6.43
N ALA A 163 11.25 -15.69 7.42
CA ALA A 163 9.83 -16.05 7.56
C ALA A 163 8.88 -15.03 6.92
N LEU A 164 8.97 -13.77 7.36
CA LEU A 164 8.10 -12.68 6.91
C LEU A 164 8.59 -12.07 5.59
N ASP A 165 7.65 -11.55 4.80
CA ASP A 165 7.93 -10.97 3.49
C ASP A 165 8.45 -9.52 3.62
N VAL A 166 9.63 -9.38 4.23
CA VAL A 166 10.29 -8.10 4.52
C VAL A 166 11.75 -8.18 4.09
N ALA A 167 12.24 -7.11 3.49
CA ALA A 167 13.65 -6.92 3.21
C ALA A 167 14.07 -5.48 3.52
N LEU A 168 15.37 -5.33 3.77
CA LEU A 168 16.00 -4.09 4.20
C LEU A 168 17.13 -3.74 3.26
N LEU A 169 17.11 -2.49 2.82
CA LEU A 169 17.98 -1.94 1.80
C LEU A 169 18.76 -0.76 2.38
N GLU A 170 20.03 -0.67 2.02
CA GLU A 170 20.88 0.47 2.34
C GLU A 170 20.67 1.56 1.29
N VAL A 171 20.35 2.77 1.74
CA VAL A 171 20.10 3.94 0.88
C VAL A 171 21.24 4.95 1.04
N ASP A 172 21.86 5.30 -0.08
CA ASP A 172 22.94 6.28 -0.15
C ASP A 172 22.46 7.68 0.27
N GLY A 173 23.33 8.42 0.96
CA GLY A 173 23.00 9.70 1.58
C GLY A 173 22.52 9.59 3.03
N GLY A 174 22.24 8.38 3.53
CA GLY A 174 22.02 8.12 4.95
C GLY A 174 20.87 8.96 5.54
N PRO A 175 21.05 9.66 6.68
CA PRO A 175 20.01 10.53 7.26
C PRO A 175 19.59 11.70 6.35
N LEU A 176 20.41 12.07 5.37
CA LEU A 176 20.16 13.20 4.47
C LEU A 176 19.24 12.83 3.30
N ALA A 177 19.06 11.54 3.02
CA ALA A 177 18.19 11.08 1.93
C ALA A 177 16.71 11.35 2.25
N ALA A 178 16.25 10.81 3.38
CA ALA A 178 14.89 10.97 3.87
C ALA A 178 14.80 10.60 5.36
N PRO A 179 13.85 11.14 6.14
CA PRO A 179 13.73 10.84 7.55
C PRO A 179 13.10 9.46 7.74
N ALA A 180 13.41 8.80 8.85
CA ALA A 180 12.77 7.54 9.23
C ALA A 180 11.33 7.76 9.70
N LEU A 181 10.43 6.86 9.33
CA LEU A 181 9.08 6.80 9.86
C LEU A 181 9.04 6.06 11.21
N ARG A 182 8.11 6.46 12.07
CA ARG A 182 7.86 5.78 13.35
C ARG A 182 7.07 4.50 13.10
N LEU A 183 7.52 3.40 13.70
CA LEU A 183 6.86 2.10 13.60
C LEU A 183 6.10 1.79 14.90
N ASP A 184 4.93 1.18 14.80
CA ASP A 184 4.18 0.73 15.95
C ASP A 184 4.84 -0.52 16.55
N GLY A 185 5.24 -0.44 17.81
CA GLY A 185 5.73 -1.57 18.60
C GLY A 185 4.65 -2.29 19.41
N GLY A 186 3.39 -1.88 19.26
CA GLY A 186 2.22 -2.35 20.02
C GLY A 186 1.62 -1.30 20.95
N SER A 187 1.96 -0.02 20.77
CA SER A 187 1.36 1.11 21.51
C SER A 187 0.05 1.58 20.88
N VAL A 188 -0.14 1.33 19.58
CA VAL A 188 -1.36 1.70 18.85
C VAL A 188 -2.41 0.61 19.01
N ALA A 189 -3.60 0.98 19.48
CA ALA A 189 -4.74 0.08 19.59
C ALA A 189 -5.39 -0.14 18.22
N LEU A 190 -4.95 -1.19 17.52
CA LEU A 190 -5.43 -1.55 16.18
C LEU A 190 -6.49 -2.65 16.25
N GLY A 191 -7.52 -2.53 15.40
CA GLY A 191 -8.62 -3.48 15.31
C GLY A 191 -9.52 -3.21 14.11
N ARG A 192 -10.51 -4.07 13.89
CA ARG A 192 -11.48 -3.93 12.80
C ARG A 192 -12.18 -2.57 12.84
N GLY A 193 -12.31 -1.93 11.68
CA GLY A 193 -12.88 -0.59 11.51
C GLY A 193 -11.92 0.55 11.80
N ARG A 194 -10.67 0.25 12.18
CA ARG A 194 -9.66 1.29 12.40
C ARG A 194 -9.31 1.97 11.08
N LEU A 195 -9.40 3.31 11.05
CA LEU A 195 -9.03 4.13 9.90
C LEU A 195 -7.53 4.04 9.67
N SER A 196 -7.16 3.75 8.43
CA SER A 196 -5.77 3.62 8.02
C SER A 196 -5.61 4.07 6.57
N PHE A 197 -4.38 4.23 6.14
CA PHE A 197 -4.08 4.49 4.75
C PHE A 197 -2.78 3.80 4.35
N VAL A 198 -2.65 3.54 3.06
CA VAL A 198 -1.37 3.17 2.46
C VAL A 198 -0.91 4.28 1.53
N VAL A 199 0.41 4.42 1.41
CA VAL A 199 1.03 5.30 0.42
C VAL A 199 1.94 4.44 -0.44
N GLY A 200 1.73 4.48 -1.75
CA GLY A 200 2.51 3.69 -2.69
C GLY A 200 2.26 4.04 -4.14
N TYR A 201 2.71 3.15 -5.01
CA TYR A 201 2.78 3.36 -6.45
C TYR A 201 1.96 2.30 -7.19
N PRO A 202 0.63 2.44 -7.26
CA PRO A 202 -0.22 1.48 -7.98
C PRO A 202 0.12 1.45 -9.48
N ALA A 203 0.59 0.29 -9.93
CA ALA A 203 0.81 -0.08 -11.32
C ALA A 203 -0.50 -0.47 -12.00
N LEU A 204 -0.55 -0.27 -13.31
CA LEU A 204 -1.62 -0.81 -14.14
C LEU A 204 -1.53 -2.34 -14.16
N ASP A 205 -2.57 -3.02 -13.70
CA ASP A 205 -2.75 -4.48 -13.88
C ASP A 205 -4.14 -4.77 -14.45
N SER A 206 -4.22 -4.78 -15.78
CA SER A 206 -5.44 -5.06 -16.55
C SER A 206 -5.81 -6.53 -16.62
N ARG A 207 -4.99 -7.45 -16.07
CA ARG A 207 -5.22 -8.90 -16.14
C ARG A 207 -5.99 -9.41 -14.93
N ARG A 208 -5.86 -8.74 -13.78
CA ARG A 208 -6.38 -9.22 -12.49
C ARG A 208 -7.62 -8.48 -11.99
N ASN A 209 -7.89 -7.28 -12.50
CA ASN A 209 -8.93 -6.39 -11.97
C ASN A 209 -9.89 -5.92 -13.08
N ASP A 210 -11.12 -5.56 -12.72
CA ASP A 210 -12.07 -4.95 -13.65
C ASP A 210 -11.49 -3.61 -14.18
N PRO A 211 -11.20 -3.49 -15.48
CA PRO A 211 -10.54 -2.31 -16.04
C PRO A 211 -11.32 -1.00 -15.82
N ALA A 212 -12.66 -1.04 -15.83
CA ALA A 212 -13.45 0.16 -15.66
C ALA A 212 -13.61 0.57 -14.18
N LEU A 213 -13.56 -0.39 -13.25
CA LEU A 213 -13.38 -0.09 -11.83
C LEU A 213 -12.01 0.58 -11.58
N MET A 214 -10.95 0.04 -12.16
CA MET A 214 -9.60 0.61 -12.03
C MET A 214 -9.50 2.01 -12.64
N GLU A 215 -10.10 2.21 -13.82
CA GLU A 215 -10.23 3.54 -14.42
C GLU A 215 -10.92 4.53 -13.47
N THR A 216 -11.96 4.09 -12.75
CA THR A 216 -12.71 4.97 -11.86
C THR A 216 -11.93 5.30 -10.58
N ILE A 217 -11.26 4.32 -9.97
CA ILE A 217 -10.51 4.52 -8.71
C ILE A 217 -9.21 5.30 -8.96
N PHE A 218 -8.50 4.99 -10.04
CA PHE A 218 -7.16 5.54 -10.33
C PHE A 218 -7.17 6.61 -11.43
N ALA A 219 -8.33 6.96 -11.99
CA ALA A 219 -8.48 7.96 -13.05
C ALA A 219 -7.59 7.71 -14.27
N GLY A 220 -7.31 6.44 -14.59
CA GLY A 220 -6.44 6.04 -15.70
C GLY A 220 -4.95 6.38 -15.53
N ILE A 221 -4.56 6.95 -14.39
CA ILE A 221 -3.18 7.34 -14.08
C ILE A 221 -2.55 6.22 -13.23
N TYR A 222 -1.32 5.81 -13.50
CA TYR A 222 -0.65 4.71 -12.77
C TYR A 222 0.84 5.00 -12.62
N GLY A 223 1.53 4.26 -11.75
CA GLY A 223 2.97 4.40 -11.50
C GLY A 223 3.35 5.61 -10.64
N VAL A 224 2.44 6.54 -10.36
CA VAL A 224 2.69 7.71 -9.51
C VAL A 224 2.34 7.44 -8.05
N LYS A 225 2.98 8.18 -7.13
CA LYS A 225 2.69 8.12 -5.69
C LYS A 225 1.23 8.50 -5.41
N ARG A 226 0.57 7.71 -4.58
CA ARG A 226 -0.82 7.93 -4.16
C ARG A 226 -1.03 7.73 -2.67
N LEU A 227 -2.01 8.45 -2.14
CA LEU A 227 -2.60 8.20 -0.84
C LEU A 227 -3.87 7.38 -1.03
N GLN A 228 -3.91 6.18 -0.46
CA GLN A 228 -5.01 5.22 -0.62
C GLN A 228 -5.60 4.91 0.76
N PRO A 229 -6.61 5.68 1.21
CA PRO A 229 -7.24 5.47 2.50
C PRO A 229 -8.16 4.24 2.53
N GLY A 230 -8.34 3.67 3.71
CA GLY A 230 -9.21 2.52 3.98
C GLY A 230 -9.34 2.19 5.47
N LEU A 231 -9.77 0.97 5.74
CA LEU A 231 -10.00 0.45 7.07
C LEU A 231 -9.26 -0.86 7.25
N LEU A 232 -8.87 -1.15 8.50
CA LEU A 232 -8.57 -2.52 8.89
C LEU A 232 -9.86 -3.33 8.92
N THR A 233 -9.88 -4.47 8.25
CA THR A 233 -11.04 -5.36 8.19
C THR A 233 -10.89 -6.56 9.12
N ASP A 234 -9.67 -7.06 9.31
CA ASP A 234 -9.39 -8.20 10.18
C ASP A 234 -7.89 -8.33 10.53
N TRP A 235 -7.54 -9.38 11.26
CA TRP A 235 -6.19 -9.78 11.62
C TRP A 235 -5.97 -11.29 11.39
N SER A 236 -4.85 -11.65 10.76
CA SER A 236 -4.43 -13.05 10.63
C SER A 236 -3.23 -13.37 11.51
N ALA A 237 -3.48 -14.12 12.57
CA ALA A 237 -2.42 -14.64 13.45
C ALA A 237 -1.43 -15.54 12.70
N MET A 238 -1.92 -16.37 11.77
CA MET A 238 -1.07 -17.25 10.96
C MET A 238 -0.10 -16.48 10.07
N ARG A 239 -0.55 -15.37 9.48
CA ARG A 239 0.28 -14.53 8.59
C ARG A 239 1.02 -13.42 9.32
N ARG A 240 0.69 -13.19 10.61
CA ARG A 240 1.14 -12.03 11.39
C ARG A 240 0.89 -10.73 10.62
N ALA A 241 -0.31 -10.62 10.04
CA ALA A 241 -0.67 -9.57 9.10
C ALA A 241 -2.08 -9.02 9.34
N TYR A 242 -2.20 -7.70 9.23
CA TYR A 242 -3.48 -6.99 9.17
C TYR A 242 -4.11 -7.20 7.81
N ILE A 243 -5.44 -7.33 7.79
CA ILE A 243 -6.25 -7.27 6.58
C ILE A 243 -6.82 -5.86 6.48
N HIS A 244 -6.74 -5.25 5.31
CA HIS A 244 -7.28 -3.92 5.04
C HIS A 244 -7.96 -3.86 3.67
N ASP A 245 -8.75 -2.81 3.45
CA ASP A 245 -9.53 -2.60 2.22
C ASP A 245 -9.10 -1.36 1.41
N CYS A 246 -7.94 -0.76 1.73
CA CYS A 246 -7.34 0.29 0.91
C CYS A 246 -7.20 -0.15 -0.56
N SER A 247 -7.48 0.72 -1.52
CA SER A 247 -7.43 0.40 -2.96
C SER A 247 -6.00 0.24 -3.49
N THR A 248 -5.36 -0.91 -3.26
CA THR A 248 -4.01 -1.23 -3.74
C THR A 248 -3.99 -2.01 -5.04
N LEU A 249 -2.92 -1.85 -5.81
CA LEU A 249 -2.57 -2.66 -6.99
C LEU A 249 -1.13 -3.16 -6.90
N GLY A 250 -0.70 -3.92 -7.93
CA GLY A 250 0.73 -4.17 -8.16
C GLY A 250 1.54 -2.89 -8.02
N GLY A 251 2.78 -2.97 -7.55
CA GLY A 251 3.60 -1.80 -7.21
C GLY A 251 3.39 -1.23 -5.80
N ASN A 252 2.27 -1.52 -5.12
CA ASN A 252 2.10 -1.19 -3.68
C ASN A 252 2.85 -2.15 -2.75
N SER A 253 3.43 -3.24 -3.26
CA SER A 253 4.27 -4.11 -2.46
C SER A 253 5.38 -3.28 -1.79
N GLY A 254 5.42 -3.32 -0.46
CA GLY A 254 6.35 -2.59 0.38
C GLY A 254 5.81 -1.25 0.90
N SER A 255 4.60 -0.83 0.50
CA SER A 255 3.95 0.37 1.03
C SER A 255 3.75 0.28 2.54
N CYS A 256 3.93 1.40 3.24
CA CYS A 256 3.59 1.49 4.66
C CYS A 256 2.07 1.57 4.83
N LEU A 257 1.51 0.71 5.68
CA LEU A 257 0.18 0.85 6.24
C LEU A 257 0.28 1.71 7.50
N VAL A 258 -0.44 2.82 7.53
CA VAL A 258 -0.35 3.85 8.57
C VAL A 258 -1.69 4.00 9.25
N ASP A 259 -1.67 4.06 10.57
CA ASP A 259 -2.84 4.40 11.37
C ASP A 259 -3.16 5.89 11.25
N LEU A 260 -4.41 6.23 10.89
CA LEU A 260 -4.77 7.61 10.57
C LEU A 260 -4.61 8.58 11.75
N ASP A 261 -5.02 8.18 12.96
CA ASP A 261 -5.01 9.11 14.09
C ASP A 261 -3.61 9.30 14.69
N SER A 262 -2.80 8.26 14.72
CA SER A 262 -1.45 8.33 15.32
C SER A 262 -0.37 8.74 14.33
N GLY A 263 -0.59 8.56 13.02
CA GLY A 263 0.42 8.75 11.99
C GLY A 263 1.58 7.76 12.07
N VAL A 264 1.42 6.65 12.79
CA VAL A 264 2.45 5.62 13.01
C VAL A 264 2.24 4.48 12.01
N VAL A 265 3.35 3.98 11.44
CA VAL A 265 3.34 2.83 10.54
C VAL A 265 3.02 1.57 11.34
N SER A 266 1.90 0.92 11.04
CA SER A 266 1.41 -0.29 11.69
C SER A 266 1.70 -1.57 10.90
N GLY A 267 2.00 -1.43 9.60
CA GLY A 267 2.34 -2.58 8.78
C GLY A 267 3.06 -2.29 7.48
N ILE A 268 3.55 -3.36 6.85
CA ILE A 268 4.17 -3.35 5.52
C ILE A 268 3.26 -4.13 4.57
N HIS A 269 2.58 -3.43 3.66
CA HIS A 269 1.72 -4.04 2.65
C HIS A 269 2.54 -4.99 1.76
N PHE A 270 2.03 -6.19 1.50
CA PHE A 270 2.75 -7.18 0.67
C PHE A 270 1.90 -7.84 -0.41
N GLY A 271 0.61 -7.53 -0.48
CA GLY A 271 -0.23 -8.00 -1.55
C GLY A 271 -1.69 -8.07 -1.15
N GLY A 272 -2.51 -8.44 -2.12
CA GLY A 272 -3.93 -8.57 -1.97
C GLY A 272 -4.49 -9.53 -2.99
N ARG A 273 -5.67 -10.05 -2.69
CA ARG A 273 -6.46 -10.81 -3.64
C ARG A 273 -7.88 -10.27 -3.64
N PHE A 274 -8.41 -10.09 -4.84
CA PHE A 274 -9.81 -9.70 -5.06
C PHE A 274 -10.72 -10.64 -4.26
N LEU A 275 -11.67 -10.08 -3.50
CA LEU A 275 -12.60 -10.75 -2.57
C LEU A 275 -12.02 -11.33 -1.27
N ASP A 276 -10.69 -11.47 -1.13
CA ASP A 276 -10.05 -11.96 0.11
C ASP A 276 -9.50 -10.81 0.98
N GLY A 277 -9.13 -9.68 0.37
CA GLY A 277 -8.60 -8.48 1.04
C GLY A 277 -7.10 -8.23 0.80
N ASN A 278 -6.64 -7.05 1.23
CA ASN A 278 -5.25 -6.63 1.16
C ASN A 278 -4.53 -6.88 2.49
N TRP A 279 -3.23 -7.19 2.45
CA TRP A 279 -2.48 -7.70 3.59
C TRP A 279 -1.27 -6.84 3.90
N ALA A 280 -1.04 -6.56 5.18
CA ALA A 280 0.15 -5.87 5.66
C ALA A 280 0.76 -6.59 6.86
N ILE A 281 2.06 -6.93 6.78
CA ILE A 281 2.80 -7.55 7.90
C ILE A 281 2.86 -6.57 9.06
N SER A 282 2.50 -7.03 10.25
CA SER A 282 2.46 -6.22 11.47
C SER A 282 3.85 -5.74 11.90
N THR A 283 4.00 -4.44 12.10
CA THR A 283 5.22 -3.87 12.70
C THR A 283 5.39 -4.30 14.15
N ARG A 284 4.29 -4.50 14.90
CA ARG A 284 4.33 -5.03 16.27
C ARG A 284 4.94 -6.43 16.31
N ASP A 285 4.61 -7.28 15.34
CA ASP A 285 5.17 -8.62 15.23
C ASP A 285 6.65 -8.59 14.83
N LEU A 286 7.03 -7.67 13.96
CA LEU A 286 8.42 -7.43 13.60
C LEU A 286 9.23 -6.86 14.77
N ALA A 287 8.61 -6.03 15.62
CA ALA A 287 9.20 -5.54 16.86
C ALA A 287 9.47 -6.68 17.84
N ALA A 288 8.50 -7.58 18.02
CA ALA A 288 8.61 -8.74 18.90
C ALA A 288 9.67 -9.76 18.44
N ASP A 289 9.90 -9.89 17.13
CA ASP A 289 10.98 -10.70 16.55
C ASP A 289 12.37 -10.05 16.80
N GLY A 290 12.40 -8.72 16.95
CA GLY A 290 13.61 -7.94 17.21
C GLY A 290 14.52 -7.81 15.97
N TYR A 291 14.12 -8.35 14.82
CA TYR A 291 14.89 -8.31 13.58
C TYR A 291 15.14 -6.86 13.12
N LEU A 292 14.08 -6.05 13.04
CA LEU A 292 14.18 -4.64 12.64
C LEU A 292 14.90 -3.78 13.69
N ALA A 293 14.69 -4.06 14.98
CA ALA A 293 15.29 -3.30 16.07
C ALA A 293 16.82 -3.39 16.07
N ARG A 294 17.39 -4.57 15.74
CA ARG A 294 18.85 -4.75 15.60
C ARG A 294 19.48 -3.88 14.51
N LEU A 295 18.67 -3.36 13.59
CA LEU A 295 19.10 -2.56 12.45
C LEU A 295 18.70 -1.08 12.60
N GLY A 296 18.36 -0.66 13.82
CA GLY A 296 18.14 0.74 14.18
C GLY A 296 16.73 1.25 13.98
N ALA A 297 15.77 0.38 13.63
CA ALA A 297 14.37 0.78 13.53
C ALA A 297 13.83 1.26 14.87
N GLN A 298 13.14 2.41 14.87
CA GLN A 298 12.53 2.97 16.07
C GLN A 298 11.06 2.56 16.17
N PHE A 299 10.74 1.88 17.27
CA PHE A 299 9.38 1.51 17.62
C PHE A 299 8.84 2.42 18.70
N VAL A 300 7.54 2.72 18.64
CA VAL A 300 6.82 3.52 19.65
C VAL A 300 5.73 2.73 20.34
#